data_AF-A0A3D0ELR2-F1
#
_entry.id   AF-A0A3D0ELR2-F1
#
_cell.length_a   1.000
_cell.length_b   1.000
_cell.length_c   1.000
_cell.angle_alpha   90.00
_cell.angle_beta   90.00
_cell.angle_gamma   90.00
#
_symmetry.space_group_name_H-M   'P 1'
#
loop_
_entity.id
_entity.type
_entity.pdbx_description
1 polymer ?
#
loop_
_entity_poly.entity_id
_entity_poly.type
_entity_poly.pdbx_seq_one_letter_code
_entity_poly.pdbx_strand_id
1 'polypeptide(L)'
;MSDFLSNLIMSLVTGGYMGIVVSKAVAFSNLKKEALRIIRTIDTLGPKGNYFHNTERVNELPLLSSELLGLKHLGAGRELMGIFNAINKEIYTPSEDASLRGKILEESQVTVRNLKPSKKTLFNPFEFSL
;
A
#
# COMPACT_ATOMS: atom_id res chain seq x y z
N MET A 1 -37.68 13.85 26.44
CA MET A 1 -36.86 12.73 26.97
C MET A 1 -36.56 11.70 25.87
N SER A 2 -37.57 11.23 25.12
CA SER A 2 -37.40 10.37 23.94
C SER A 2 -36.43 10.95 22.90
N ASP A 3 -36.57 12.24 22.56
CA ASP A 3 -35.72 12.87 21.52
C ASP A 3 -34.26 13.04 21.95
N PHE A 4 -34.00 13.17 23.26
CA PHE A 4 -32.64 13.23 23.78
C PHE A 4 -31.95 11.86 23.68
N LEU A 5 -32.66 10.79 24.06
CA LEU A 5 -32.17 9.42 23.96
C LEU A 5 -31.94 8.99 22.51
N SER A 6 -32.86 9.32 21.59
CA SER A 6 -32.68 9.01 20.17
C SER A 6 -31.50 9.76 19.57
N ASN A 7 -31.34 11.05 19.87
CA ASN A 7 -30.19 11.85 19.41
C ASN A 7 -28.86 11.35 19.99
N LEU A 8 -28.84 10.94 21.26
CA LEU A 8 -27.65 10.38 21.90
C LEU A 8 -27.23 9.05 21.24
N ILE A 9 -28.18 8.14 21.00
CA ILE A 9 -27.92 6.88 20.31
C ILE A 9 -27.43 7.14 18.88
N MET A 10 -28.08 8.05 18.14
CA MET A 10 -27.68 8.42 16.78
C MET A 10 -26.25 8.97 16.74
N SER A 11 -25.89 9.81 17.71
CA SER A 11 -24.55 10.37 17.85
C SER A 11 -23.49 9.29 18.10
N LEU A 12 -23.77 8.36 19.02
CA LEU A 12 -22.87 7.24 19.34
C LEU A 12 -22.66 6.31 18.14
N VAL A 13 -23.74 5.96 17.42
CA VAL A 13 -23.68 5.11 16.22
C VAL A 13 -22.87 5.78 15.12
N THR A 14 -23.11 7.07 14.87
CA THR A 14 -22.39 7.83 13.84
C THR A 14 -20.91 7.97 14.18
N GLY A 15 -20.60 8.31 15.43
CA GLY A 15 -19.22 8.43 15.93
C GLY A 15 -18.46 7.10 15.85
N GLY A 16 -19.09 6.01 16.29
CA GLY A 16 -18.52 4.66 16.22
C GLY A 16 -18.25 4.22 14.78
N TYR A 17 -19.21 4.43 13.87
CA TYR A 17 -19.03 4.12 12.46
C TYR A 17 -17.89 4.91 11.83
N MET A 18 -17.84 6.23 12.06
CA MET A 18 -16.76 7.07 11.53
C MET A 18 -15.40 6.66 12.07
N GLY A 19 -15.31 6.27 13.36
CA GLY A 19 -14.09 5.72 13.95
C GLY A 19 -13.57 4.49 13.20
N ILE A 20 -14.46 3.55 12.84
CA ILE A 20 -14.11 2.35 12.06
C ILE A 20 -13.59 2.73 10.67
N VAL A 21 -14.30 3.62 9.96
CA VAL A 21 -13.91 4.06 8.61
C VAL A 21 -12.53 4.73 8.64
N VAL A 22 -12.29 5.61 9.62
CA VAL A 22 -10.99 6.30 9.79
C VAL A 22 -9.89 5.30 10.12
N SER A 23 -10.13 4.34 11.01
CA SER A 23 -9.13 3.31 11.36
C SER A 23 -8.69 2.50 10.14
N LYS A 24 -9.64 2.07 9.30
CA LYS A 24 -9.32 1.35 8.05
C LYS A 24 -8.53 2.21 7.07
N ALA A 25 -8.91 3.48 6.93
CA ALA A 25 -8.19 4.41 6.06
C ALA A 25 -6.75 4.65 6.53
N VAL A 26 -6.53 4.74 7.85
CA VAL A 26 -5.21 4.87 8.46
C VAL A 26 -4.37 3.61 8.22
N ALA A 27 -4.92 2.42 8.47
CA ALA A 27 -4.24 1.15 8.21
C ALA A 27 -3.76 1.07 6.76
N PHE A 28 -4.64 1.33 5.79
CA PHE A 28 -4.27 1.39 4.37
C PHE A 28 -3.17 2.44 4.09
N SER A 29 -3.30 3.64 4.68
CA SER A 29 -2.32 4.72 4.49
C SER A 29 -0.94 4.33 5.00
N ASN A 30 -0.86 3.62 6.12
CA ASN A 30 0.40 3.16 6.71
C ASN A 30 1.09 2.14 5.80
N LEU A 31 0.36 1.14 5.28
CA LEU A 31 0.90 0.16 4.34
C LEU A 31 1.42 0.82 3.06
N LYS A 32 0.65 1.76 2.52
CA LYS A 32 1.04 2.54 1.34
C LYS A 32 2.32 3.36 1.59
N LYS A 33 2.43 4.00 2.76
CA LYS A 33 3.62 4.79 3.13
C LYS A 33 4.84 3.90 3.29
N GLU A 34 4.70 2.74 3.90
CA GLU A 34 5.81 1.82 4.11
C GLU A 34 6.30 1.22 2.79
N ALA A 35 5.38 0.80 1.92
CA ALA A 35 5.71 0.38 0.55
C ALA A 35 6.49 1.46 -0.21
N LEU A 36 6.03 2.72 -0.12
CA LEU A 36 6.70 3.85 -0.78
C LEU A 36 8.09 4.12 -0.19
N ARG A 37 8.24 3.94 1.12
CA ARG A 37 9.53 4.10 1.81
C ARG A 37 10.54 3.07 1.32
N ILE A 38 10.16 1.79 1.25
CA ILE A 38 11.00 0.70 0.75
C ILE A 38 11.44 0.99 -0.69
N ILE A 39 10.52 1.38 -1.58
CA ILE A 39 10.88 1.66 -2.98
C ILE A 39 11.84 2.85 -3.09
N ARG A 40 11.66 3.87 -2.23
CA ARG A 40 12.53 5.06 -2.21
C ARG A 40 13.92 4.82 -1.63
N THR A 41 14.11 3.77 -0.85
CA THR A 41 15.44 3.44 -0.35
C THR A 41 16.30 2.74 -1.40
N ILE A 42 15.68 2.16 -2.44
CA ILE A 42 16.39 1.53 -3.54
C ILE A 42 17.14 2.61 -4.32
N ASP A 43 18.44 2.37 -4.52
CA ASP A 43 19.29 3.21 -5.33
C ASP A 43 19.86 2.41 -6.51
N THR A 44 20.48 3.09 -7.48
CA THR A 44 21.18 2.45 -8.60
C THR A 44 22.68 2.71 -8.51
N LEU A 45 23.49 1.64 -8.54
CA LEU A 45 24.96 1.70 -8.46
C LEU A 45 25.63 1.17 -9.74
N GLY A 46 26.89 1.54 -9.94
CA GLY A 46 27.75 1.10 -11.05
C GLY A 46 27.78 2.06 -12.24
N PRO A 47 28.66 1.83 -13.24
CA PRO A 47 28.72 2.65 -14.44
C PRO A 47 27.34 2.65 -15.11
N LYS A 48 26.72 3.82 -15.27
CA LYS A 48 25.35 3.98 -15.80
C LYS A 48 24.21 3.46 -14.91
N GLY A 49 24.45 3.07 -13.65
CA GLY A 49 23.40 2.57 -12.75
C GLY A 49 23.04 1.11 -13.03
N ASN A 50 24.05 0.26 -13.22
CA ASN A 50 23.91 -1.11 -13.68
C ASN A 50 23.34 -2.11 -12.67
N TYR A 51 23.16 -1.72 -11.41
CA TYR A 51 22.66 -2.61 -10.37
C TYR A 51 21.75 -1.84 -9.42
N PHE A 52 20.72 -2.50 -8.89
CA PHE A 52 20.01 -1.99 -7.73
C PHE A 52 20.83 -2.19 -6.45
N HIS A 53 20.76 -1.21 -5.57
CA HIS A 53 21.39 -1.20 -4.24
C HIS A 53 20.33 -0.91 -3.17
N ASN A 54 20.65 -1.19 -1.90
CA ASN A 54 19.72 -1.06 -0.77
C ASN A 54 18.41 -1.85 -0.94
N THR A 55 18.51 -3.07 -1.46
CA THR A 55 17.37 -3.92 -1.82
C THR A 55 16.91 -4.87 -0.71
N GLU A 56 17.55 -4.83 0.46
CA GLU A 56 17.29 -5.77 1.57
C GLU A 56 15.81 -5.82 1.98
N ARG A 57 15.15 -4.66 1.95
CA ARG A 57 13.76 -4.50 2.35
C ARG A 57 12.75 -4.79 1.24
N VAL A 58 13.20 -5.05 0.01
CA VAL A 58 12.30 -5.33 -1.13
C VAL A 58 11.44 -6.57 -0.86
N ASN A 59 11.98 -7.54 -0.11
CA ASN A 59 11.27 -8.75 0.31
C ASN A 59 10.13 -8.49 1.32
N GLU A 60 10.00 -7.28 1.85
CA GLU A 60 8.86 -6.87 2.68
C GLU A 60 7.64 -6.47 1.83
N LEU A 61 7.81 -6.10 0.55
CA LEU A 61 6.71 -5.70 -0.33
C LEU A 61 5.63 -6.79 -0.52
N PRO A 62 5.98 -8.09 -0.68
CA PRO A 62 5.01 -9.19 -0.67
C PRO A 62 4.21 -9.30 0.63
N LEU A 63 4.81 -9.00 1.79
CA LEU A 63 4.14 -9.03 3.08
C LEU A 63 3.11 -7.90 3.16
N LEU A 64 3.52 -6.66 2.82
CA LEU A 64 2.61 -5.52 2.73
C LEU A 64 1.48 -5.76 1.71
N SER A 65 1.77 -6.45 0.61
CA SER A 65 0.77 -6.90 -0.37
C SER A 65 -0.22 -7.86 0.28
N SER A 66 0.27 -8.88 1.00
CA SER A 66 -0.57 -9.83 1.72
C SER A 66 -1.48 -9.15 2.75
N GLU A 67 -0.96 -8.17 3.49
CA GLU A 67 -1.75 -7.38 4.44
C GLU A 67 -2.86 -6.58 3.73
N LEU A 68 -2.54 -5.93 2.60
CA LEU A 68 -3.57 -5.27 1.78
C LEU A 68 -4.64 -6.25 1.28
N LEU A 69 -4.27 -7.47 0.90
CA LEU A 69 -5.21 -8.52 0.51
C LEU A 69 -6.07 -8.98 1.70
N GLY A 70 -5.48 -9.14 2.88
CA GLY A 70 -6.17 -9.49 4.13
C GLY A 70 -7.18 -8.42 4.55
N LEU A 71 -6.83 -7.15 4.38
CA LEU A 71 -7.73 -5.99 4.52
C LEU A 71 -8.71 -5.84 3.34
N LYS A 72 -8.75 -6.80 2.41
CA LYS A 72 -9.63 -6.84 1.23
C LYS A 72 -9.47 -5.66 0.26
N HIS A 73 -8.31 -5.02 0.28
CA HIS A 73 -7.85 -4.05 -0.72
C HIS A 73 -7.19 -4.77 -1.90
N LEU A 74 -7.95 -5.67 -2.55
CA LEU A 74 -7.43 -6.61 -3.55
C LEU A 74 -6.65 -5.95 -4.69
N GLY A 75 -7.17 -4.83 -5.22
CA GLY A 75 -6.51 -4.09 -6.30
C GLY A 75 -5.14 -3.57 -5.85
N ALA A 76 -5.09 -2.94 -4.68
CA ALA A 76 -3.85 -2.39 -4.15
C ALA A 76 -2.82 -3.48 -3.80
N GLY A 77 -3.26 -4.60 -3.22
CA GLY A 77 -2.39 -5.73 -2.93
C GLY A 77 -1.78 -6.31 -4.21
N ARG A 78 -2.58 -6.49 -5.27
CA ARG A 78 -2.09 -7.01 -6.57
C ARG A 78 -1.11 -6.05 -7.26
N GLU A 79 -1.40 -4.75 -7.26
CA GLU A 79 -0.48 -3.74 -7.82
C GLU A 79 0.87 -3.76 -7.08
N LEU A 80 0.85 -3.83 -5.74
CA LEU A 80 2.07 -3.89 -4.95
C LEU A 80 2.89 -5.17 -5.21
N MET A 81 2.23 -6.31 -5.41
CA MET A 81 2.89 -7.55 -5.82
C MET A 81 3.51 -7.43 -7.22
N GLY A 82 2.84 -6.76 -8.16
CA GLY A 82 3.38 -6.48 -9.48
C GLY A 82 4.67 -5.66 -9.42
N ILE A 83 4.70 -4.64 -8.56
CA ILE A 83 5.91 -3.84 -8.29
C ILE A 83 7.03 -4.69 -7.72
N PHE A 84 6.75 -5.53 -6.72
CA PHE A 84 7.72 -6.47 -6.18
C PHE A 84 8.32 -7.34 -7.28
N ASN A 85 7.47 -7.96 -8.11
CA ASN A 85 7.93 -8.84 -9.19
C ASN A 85 8.84 -8.10 -10.19
N ALA A 86 8.50 -6.85 -10.55
CA ALA A 86 9.30 -6.05 -11.47
C ALA A 86 10.68 -5.71 -10.89
N ILE A 87 10.74 -5.25 -9.64
CA ILE A 87 11.99 -4.92 -8.96
C ILE A 87 12.81 -6.18 -8.73
N ASN A 88 12.18 -7.25 -8.22
CA ASN A 88 12.85 -8.50 -7.88
C ASN A 88 13.45 -9.18 -9.11
N LYS A 89 12.75 -9.15 -10.26
CA LYS A 89 13.29 -9.63 -11.53
C LYS A 89 14.59 -8.91 -11.89
N GLU A 90 14.61 -7.60 -11.74
CA GLU A 90 15.76 -6.77 -12.09
C GLU A 90 16.92 -6.89 -11.08
N ILE A 91 16.65 -7.31 -9.84
CA ILE A 91 17.68 -7.65 -8.85
C ILE A 91 18.41 -8.94 -9.25
N TYR A 92 17.67 -10.00 -9.58
CA TYR A 92 18.24 -11.33 -9.82
C TYR A 92 18.64 -11.58 -11.27
N THR A 93 18.05 -10.86 -12.21
CA THR A 93 18.35 -10.96 -13.64
C THR A 93 18.39 -9.56 -14.24
N PRO A 94 19.44 -8.78 -13.93
CA PRO A 94 19.53 -7.39 -14.32
C PRO A 94 19.54 -7.25 -15.84
N SER A 95 18.76 -6.30 -16.36
CA SER A 95 18.82 -5.93 -17.77
C SER A 95 20.15 -5.22 -18.08
N GLU A 96 20.61 -5.40 -19.33
CA GLU A 96 21.73 -4.65 -19.89
C GLU A 96 21.40 -3.15 -20.04
N ASP A 97 20.11 -2.82 -20.19
CA ASP A 97 19.63 -1.44 -20.27
C ASP A 97 19.43 -0.84 -18.88
N ALA A 98 20.40 -0.04 -18.44
CA ALA A 98 20.34 0.63 -17.15
C ALA A 98 19.23 1.69 -17.04
N SER A 99 18.71 2.21 -18.16
CA SER A 99 17.58 3.15 -18.14
C SER A 99 16.28 2.50 -17.67
N LEU A 100 16.15 1.18 -17.88
CA LEU A 100 15.00 0.38 -17.44
C LEU A 100 14.83 0.44 -15.91
N ARG A 101 15.93 0.37 -15.16
CA ARG A 101 15.92 0.43 -13.68
C ARG A 101 15.34 1.74 -13.16
N GLY A 102 15.77 2.86 -13.73
CA GLY A 102 15.23 4.18 -13.39
C GLY A 102 13.74 4.27 -13.66
N LYS A 103 13.30 3.77 -14.82
CA LYS A 103 11.89 3.71 -15.20
C LYS A 103 11.06 2.82 -14.27
N ILE A 104 11.55 1.62 -13.93
CA ILE A 104 10.89 0.71 -12.98
C ILE A 104 10.70 1.41 -11.63
N LEU A 105 11.73 2.08 -11.10
CA LEU A 105 11.63 2.79 -9.82
C LEU A 105 10.64 3.95 -9.89
N GLU A 106 10.68 4.75 -10.96
CA GLU A 106 9.74 5.86 -11.15
C GLU A 106 8.29 5.37 -11.25
N GLU A 107 8.02 4.41 -12.13
CA GLU A 107 6.69 3.82 -12.31
C GLU A 107 6.19 3.15 -11.03
N SER A 108 7.06 2.46 -10.29
CA SER A 108 6.73 1.87 -9.00
C SER A 108 6.33 2.92 -7.98
N GLN A 109 7.08 4.02 -7.87
CA GLN A 109 6.74 5.11 -6.96
C GLN A 109 5.42 5.80 -7.33
N VAL A 110 5.18 6.05 -8.62
CA VAL A 110 3.94 6.64 -9.13
C VAL A 110 2.76 5.72 -8.83
N THR A 111 2.91 4.43 -9.10
CA THR A 111 1.88 3.41 -8.84
C THR A 111 1.53 3.36 -7.36
N VAL A 112 2.53 3.23 -6.47
CA VAL A 112 2.28 3.23 -5.01
C VAL A 112 1.58 4.51 -4.56
N ARG A 113 1.99 5.69 -5.04
CA ARG A 113 1.33 6.97 -4.72
C ARG A 113 -0.13 7.02 -5.19
N ASN A 114 -0.46 6.30 -6.25
CA ASN A 114 -1.80 6.25 -6.82
C ASN A 114 -2.66 5.10 -6.30
N LEU A 115 -2.12 4.20 -5.45
CA LEU A 115 -2.90 3.15 -4.80
C LEU A 115 -4.11 3.74 -4.09
N LYS A 116 -5.28 3.18 -4.40
CA LYS A 116 -6.58 3.57 -3.83
C LYS A 116 -7.10 2.45 -2.93
N PRO A 117 -7.65 2.80 -1.76
CA PRO A 117 -8.35 1.83 -0.94
C PRO A 117 -9.65 1.41 -1.63
N SER A 118 -10.07 0.17 -1.37
CA SER A 118 -11.38 -0.31 -1.78
C SER A 118 -12.47 0.46 -1.01
N LYS A 119 -13.27 1.25 -1.74
CA LYS A 119 -14.40 2.00 -1.15
C LYS A 119 -15.38 1.07 -0.43
N LYS A 120 -15.66 -0.10 -1.03
CA LYS A 120 -16.54 -1.11 -0.45
C LYS A 120 -16.05 -1.54 0.94
N THR A 121 -14.76 -1.83 1.06
CA THR A 121 -14.15 -2.24 2.33
C THR A 121 -14.15 -1.10 3.34
N LEU A 122 -13.79 0.12 2.92
CA LEU A 122 -13.71 1.28 3.80
C LEU A 122 -15.04 1.60 4.47
N PHE A 123 -16.12 1.64 3.69
CA PHE A 123 -17.44 2.05 4.16
C PHE A 123 -18.34 0.88 4.60
N ASN A 124 -17.81 -0.35 4.64
CA ASN A 124 -18.58 -1.48 5.16
C ASN A 124 -18.49 -1.52 6.70
N PRO A 125 -19.60 -1.27 7.43
CA PRO A 125 -19.60 -1.23 8.89
C PRO A 125 -19.46 -2.61 9.55
N PHE A 126 -19.76 -3.69 8.81
CA PHE A 126 -19.76 -5.06 9.34
C PHE A 126 -18.44 -5.80 9.12
N GLU A 127 -17.49 -5.15 8.45
CA GLU A 127 -16.23 -5.73 8.05
C GLU A 127 -15.13 -5.23 8.98
N PHE A 128 -14.92 -5.95 10.07
CA PHE A 128 -13.94 -5.61 11.12
C PHE A 128 -12.55 -6.17 10.88
N SER A 129 -12.23 -6.62 9.65
CA SER A 129 -10.87 -7.05 9.32
C SER A 129 -9.94 -5.85 9.49
N LEU A 130 -9.22 -5.87 10.60
CA LEU A 130 -8.11 -5.01 11.00
C LEU A 130 -6.85 -5.86 11.01
#